data_AF-A0A081RFG0-F1
#
_entry.id   AF-A0A081RFG0-F1
#
_cell.length_a   1.000
_cell.length_b   1.000
_cell.length_c   1.000
_cell.angle_alpha   90.00
_cell.angle_beta   90.00
_cell.angle_gamma   90.00
#
_symmetry.space_group_name_H-M   'P 1'
#
loop_
_entity.id
_entity.type
_entity.pdbx_description
1 polymer ?
#
loop_
_entity_poly.entity_id
_entity_poly.type
_entity_poly.pdbx_seq_one_letter_code
_entity_poly.pdbx_strand_id
1 'polypeptide(L)'
;MQISHKIVLTGSVLGAATALAAPATAQTLDVTLTLPRLSVAEYHRPYVAVWLEKEGAPARTLSVLYDVDKRNNGGVKWLRDIRMWWRASGRSLTLPADGISGATRAPGTHKLSFAVGTLAPGKYTVAVEAARENGGREVVRVPLNVTAAGGKGSATGQFELGAVSAVLAR
;
A
#
# COMPACT_ATOMS: atom_id res chain seq x y z
N MET A 1 59.78 58.46 -7.41
CA MET A 1 58.35 58.29 -7.72
C MET A 1 58.00 56.83 -7.49
N GLN A 2 57.22 56.53 -6.44
CA GLN A 2 56.88 55.16 -6.04
C GLN A 2 55.37 54.99 -6.17
N ILE A 3 54.92 54.24 -7.17
CA ILE A 3 53.50 54.05 -7.48
C ILE A 3 52.98 52.92 -6.59
N SER A 4 51.94 53.21 -5.81
CA SER A 4 51.27 52.24 -4.93
C SER A 4 49.96 51.81 -5.58
N HIS A 5 49.76 50.52 -5.85
CA HIS A 5 48.49 49.98 -6.31
C HIS A 5 47.72 49.37 -5.14
N LYS A 6 46.51 49.89 -4.87
CA LYS A 6 45.54 49.28 -3.95
C LYS A 6 44.59 48.40 -4.78
N ILE A 7 44.60 47.10 -4.52
CA ILE A 7 43.60 46.16 -5.03
C ILE A 7 42.49 46.07 -3.97
N VAL A 8 41.29 46.55 -4.32
CA VAL A 8 40.08 46.39 -3.52
C VAL A 8 39.27 45.27 -4.15
N LEU A 9 39.25 44.11 -3.49
CA LEU A 9 38.40 42.97 -3.85
C LEU A 9 37.20 42.95 -2.91
N THR A 10 36.04 43.43 -3.38
CA THR A 10 34.77 43.32 -2.63
C THR A 10 33.99 42.14 -3.20
N GLY A 11 33.96 41.06 -2.42
CA GLY A 11 33.36 39.77 -2.78
C GLY A 11 31.84 39.75 -2.63
N SER A 12 31.20 39.10 -3.60
CA SER A 12 29.78 38.77 -3.61
C SER A 12 29.48 37.69 -2.57
N VAL A 13 28.65 37.98 -1.57
CA VAL A 13 28.17 36.97 -0.62
C VAL A 13 27.04 36.17 -1.27
N LEU A 14 27.36 34.95 -1.70
CA LEU A 14 26.37 33.95 -2.11
C LEU A 14 25.70 33.41 -0.83
N GLY A 15 24.44 33.79 -0.60
CA GLY A 15 23.62 33.25 0.49
C GLY A 15 23.30 31.78 0.26
N ALA A 16 24.07 30.89 0.86
CA ALA A 16 23.75 29.46 0.93
C ALA A 16 22.65 29.25 1.99
N ALA A 17 21.39 29.23 1.56
CA ALA A 17 20.28 28.74 2.37
C ALA A 17 20.44 27.23 2.56
N THR A 18 21.06 26.82 3.65
CA THR A 18 21.10 25.41 4.08
C THR A 18 19.70 25.05 4.60
N ALA A 19 18.88 24.46 3.72
CA ALA A 19 17.65 23.80 4.13
C ALA A 19 18.02 22.65 5.08
N LEU A 20 17.72 22.80 6.37
CA LEU A 20 17.79 21.72 7.35
C LEU A 20 16.81 20.63 6.93
N ALA A 21 17.34 19.54 6.36
CA ALA A 21 16.57 18.32 6.14
C ALA A 21 16.26 17.69 7.52
N ALA A 22 15.06 17.93 8.04
CA ALA A 22 14.57 17.20 9.20
C ALA A 22 14.44 15.70 8.86
N PRO A 23 14.75 14.79 9.79
CA PRO A 23 14.65 13.35 9.53
C PRO A 23 13.21 12.98 9.17
N ALA A 24 13.02 12.37 8.00
CA ALA A 24 11.73 11.85 7.58
C ALA A 24 11.43 10.56 8.38
N THR A 25 10.65 10.69 9.46
CA THR A 25 10.03 9.53 10.12
C THR A 25 9.13 8.81 9.13
N ALA A 26 9.44 7.55 8.83
CA ALA A 26 8.68 6.73 7.91
C ALA A 26 7.28 6.46 8.47
N GLN A 27 6.22 6.82 7.73
CA GLN A 27 4.87 6.50 8.16
C GLN A 27 4.60 5.00 7.99
N THR A 28 3.88 4.46 8.96
CA THR A 28 3.45 3.05 8.96
C THR A 28 1.95 3.00 8.73
N LEU A 29 1.53 2.24 7.72
CA LEU A 29 0.12 1.96 7.45
C LEU A 29 -0.22 0.55 7.95
N ASP A 30 -1.05 0.50 8.98
CA ASP A 30 -1.62 -0.72 9.53
C ASP A 30 -2.99 -0.99 8.90
N VAL A 31 -3.12 -2.12 8.20
CA VAL A 31 -4.39 -2.61 7.65
C VAL A 31 -4.79 -3.86 8.40
N THR A 32 -5.90 -3.79 9.11
CA THR A 32 -6.52 -4.95 9.76
C THR A 32 -7.70 -5.40 8.92
N LEU A 33 -7.75 -6.68 8.57
CA LEU A 33 -8.83 -7.26 7.77
C LEU A 33 -9.31 -8.56 8.41
N THR A 34 -10.61 -8.80 8.36
CA THR A 34 -11.23 -10.02 8.86
C THR A 34 -11.66 -10.90 7.70
N LEU A 35 -11.21 -12.15 7.69
CA LEU A 35 -11.65 -13.18 6.76
C LEU A 35 -12.69 -14.07 7.45
N PRO A 36 -13.99 -13.98 7.10
CA PRO A 36 -15.00 -14.82 7.69
C PRO A 36 -14.82 -16.29 7.29
N ARG A 37 -15.24 -17.19 8.19
CA ARG A 37 -15.33 -18.61 7.86
C ARG A 37 -16.61 -18.84 7.05
N LEU A 38 -16.46 -19.26 5.80
CA LEU A 38 -17.60 -19.64 4.96
C LEU A 38 -17.92 -21.13 5.09
N SER A 39 -19.21 -21.45 5.08
CA SER A 39 -19.70 -22.84 5.03
C SER A 39 -19.89 -23.25 3.57
N VAL A 40 -18.83 -23.78 2.96
CA VAL A 40 -18.80 -24.24 1.56
C VAL A 40 -18.30 -25.68 1.49
N ALA A 41 -18.71 -26.41 0.46
CA ALA A 41 -18.36 -27.82 0.28
C ALA A 41 -16.85 -28.03 0.07
N GLU A 42 -16.22 -27.16 -0.73
CA GLU A 42 -14.77 -27.14 -0.93
C GLU A 42 -14.21 -25.80 -0.45
N TYR A 43 -13.31 -25.85 0.53
CA TYR A 43 -12.77 -24.65 1.17
C TYR A 43 -11.43 -24.24 0.56
N HIS A 44 -11.45 -23.25 -0.33
CA HIS A 44 -10.24 -22.58 -0.80
C HIS A 44 -9.99 -21.30 -0.01
N ARG A 45 -8.78 -21.12 0.52
CA ARG A 45 -8.40 -19.87 1.19
C ARG A 45 -8.48 -18.72 0.18
N PRO A 46 -9.09 -17.58 0.53
CA PRO A 46 -9.24 -16.48 -0.40
C PRO A 46 -7.87 -15.89 -0.73
N TYR A 47 -7.72 -15.45 -1.98
CA TYR A 47 -6.62 -14.63 -2.41
C TYR A 47 -6.99 -13.19 -2.10
N VAL A 48 -6.05 -12.44 -1.54
CA VAL A 48 -6.33 -11.09 -1.04
C VAL A 48 -5.33 -10.12 -1.62
N ALA A 49 -5.79 -9.03 -2.23
CA ALA A 49 -4.94 -7.90 -2.56
C ALA A 49 -5.28 -6.70 -1.68
N VAL A 50 -4.24 -5.99 -1.25
CA VAL A 50 -4.32 -4.72 -0.53
C VAL A 50 -3.54 -3.68 -1.33
N TRP A 51 -4.18 -2.56 -1.64
CA TRP A 51 -3.53 -1.47 -2.37
C TRP A 51 -4.03 -0.09 -1.92
N LEU A 52 -3.22 0.91 -2.20
CA LEU A 52 -3.48 2.31 -1.88
C LEU A 52 -3.78 3.09 -3.16
N GLU A 53 -4.87 3.86 -3.13
CA GLU A 53 -5.29 4.73 -4.23
C GLU A 53 -5.30 6.19 -3.76
N LYS A 54 -4.93 7.09 -4.68
CA LYS A 54 -5.11 8.54 -4.56
C LYS A 54 -5.59 9.04 -5.91
N GLU A 55 -6.53 9.97 -5.91
CA GLU A 55 -7.01 10.61 -7.14
C GLU A 55 -5.83 11.23 -7.93
N GLY A 56 -5.79 10.96 -9.24
CA GLY A 56 -4.72 11.43 -10.11
C GLY A 56 -3.37 10.72 -9.96
N ALA A 57 -3.25 9.69 -9.12
CA ALA A 57 -2.02 8.92 -8.93
C ALA A 57 -2.21 7.44 -9.31
N PRO A 58 -1.15 6.74 -9.75
CA PRO A 58 -1.22 5.31 -9.98
C PRO A 58 -1.48 4.55 -8.67
N ALA A 59 -2.23 3.45 -8.77
CA ALA A 59 -2.52 2.59 -7.62
C ALA A 59 -1.24 1.89 -7.13
N ARG A 60 -0.96 1.97 -5.82
CA ARG A 60 0.21 1.35 -5.21
C ARG A 60 -0.20 0.04 -4.53
N THR A 61 0.25 -1.09 -5.07
CA THR A 61 0.05 -2.39 -4.41
C THR A 61 0.88 -2.46 -3.12
N LEU A 62 0.25 -2.88 -2.03
CA LEU A 62 0.89 -3.06 -0.72
C LEU A 62 1.12 -4.53 -0.42
N SER A 63 0.14 -5.39 -0.70
CA SER A 63 0.28 -6.83 -0.53
C SER A 63 -0.63 -7.61 -1.47
N VAL A 64 -0.18 -8.79 -1.87
CA VAL A 64 -0.96 -9.78 -2.59
C VAL A 64 -0.72 -11.14 -1.94
N LEU A 65 -1.75 -11.65 -1.26
CA LEU A 65 -1.75 -12.91 -0.55
C LEU A 65 -2.37 -13.97 -1.45
N TYR A 66 -1.55 -14.90 -1.93
CA TYR A 66 -2.00 -15.97 -2.82
C TYR A 66 -1.18 -17.24 -2.59
N ASP A 67 -1.55 -18.32 -3.29
CA ASP A 67 -0.84 -19.59 -3.19
C ASP A 67 0.43 -19.55 -4.06
N VAL A 68 1.51 -19.01 -3.49
CA VAL A 68 2.82 -18.84 -4.17
C VAL A 68 3.48 -20.18 -4.46
N ASP A 69 3.32 -21.15 -3.56
CA ASP A 69 3.98 -22.47 -3.64
C ASP A 69 3.16 -23.51 -4.40
N LYS A 70 2.04 -23.10 -5.01
CA LYS A 70 1.18 -24.01 -5.76
C LYS A 70 1.94 -24.63 -6.91
N ARG A 71 1.83 -25.95 -7.06
CA ARG A 71 2.49 -26.72 -8.13
C ARG A 71 2.34 -26.05 -9.50
N ASN A 72 3.45 -25.99 -10.24
CA ASN A 72 3.53 -25.37 -11.57
C ASN A 72 3.11 -23.89 -11.60
N ASN A 73 3.32 -23.15 -10.50
CA ASN A 73 2.91 -21.75 -10.36
C ASN A 73 1.39 -21.55 -10.57
N GLY A 74 0.61 -22.59 -10.23
CA GLY A 74 -0.82 -22.63 -10.49
C GLY A 74 -1.63 -21.58 -9.75
N GLY A 75 -1.06 -20.93 -8.73
CA GLY A 75 -1.73 -19.85 -8.00
C GLY A 75 -1.87 -18.58 -8.83
N VAL A 76 -0.86 -18.25 -9.64
CA VAL A 76 -0.88 -17.04 -10.47
C VAL A 76 -2.08 -16.98 -11.42
N LYS A 77 -2.62 -18.13 -11.84
CA LYS A 77 -3.76 -18.18 -12.75
C LYS A 77 -5.00 -17.46 -12.19
N TRP A 78 -5.20 -17.50 -10.86
CA TRP A 78 -6.37 -16.96 -10.17
C TRP A 78 -6.21 -15.49 -9.76
N LEU A 79 -5.00 -14.92 -9.87
CA LEU A 79 -4.76 -13.51 -9.55
C LEU A 79 -5.58 -12.54 -10.42
N ARG A 80 -5.97 -12.97 -11.62
CA ARG A 80 -6.86 -12.22 -12.51
C ARG A 80 -8.28 -12.06 -11.95
N ASP A 81 -8.68 -12.91 -11.00
CA ASP A 81 -10.02 -12.91 -10.40
C ASP A 81 -10.14 -11.90 -9.25
N ILE A 82 -9.00 -11.47 -8.70
CA ILE A 82 -8.90 -10.23 -7.91
C ILE A 82 -9.00 -9.03 -8.89
N ARG A 83 -10.17 -8.91 -9.51
CA ARG A 83 -10.36 -8.21 -10.78
C ARG A 83 -10.09 -6.72 -10.68
N MET A 84 -10.47 -6.07 -9.58
CA MET A 84 -10.29 -4.62 -9.44
C MET A 84 -8.80 -4.29 -9.29
N TRP A 85 -8.11 -5.00 -8.40
CA TRP A 85 -6.67 -4.88 -8.27
C TRP A 85 -5.92 -5.27 -9.56
N TRP A 86 -6.31 -6.36 -10.22
CA TRP A 86 -5.65 -6.83 -11.44
C TRP A 86 -5.65 -5.75 -12.53
N ARG A 87 -6.76 -5.02 -12.66
CA ARG A 87 -6.88 -3.90 -13.59
C ARG A 87 -6.11 -2.65 -13.13
N ALA A 88 -6.10 -2.38 -11.83
CA ALA A 88 -5.47 -1.18 -11.25
C ALA A 88 -3.95 -1.23 -11.33
N SER A 89 -3.35 -2.37 -10.96
CA SER A 89 -1.88 -2.53 -10.91
C SER A 89 -1.39 -3.96 -11.11
N GLY A 90 -2.23 -4.98 -10.86
CA GLY A 90 -1.80 -6.37 -10.85
C GLY A 90 -1.26 -6.89 -12.18
N ARG A 91 -1.92 -6.56 -13.30
CA ARG A 91 -1.54 -7.07 -14.64
C ARG A 91 -0.16 -6.62 -15.13
N SER A 92 0.41 -5.57 -14.54
CA SER A 92 1.73 -5.03 -14.87
C SER A 92 2.84 -5.50 -13.92
N LEU A 93 2.50 -6.27 -12.87
CA LEU A 93 3.47 -6.79 -11.91
C LEU A 93 4.01 -8.15 -12.37
N THR A 94 5.33 -8.32 -12.22
CA THR A 94 5.96 -9.64 -12.25
C THR A 94 5.78 -10.28 -10.87
N LEU A 95 5.21 -11.48 -10.81
CA LEU A 95 4.88 -12.16 -9.55
C LEU A 95 5.54 -13.55 -9.48
N PRO A 96 6.00 -13.99 -8.29
CA PRO A 96 5.95 -13.26 -7.00
C PRO A 96 6.85 -12.02 -6.97
N ALA A 97 6.41 -10.96 -6.29
CA ALA A 97 7.16 -9.73 -6.09
C ALA A 97 7.59 -9.62 -4.64
N ASP A 98 8.87 -9.34 -4.42
CA ASP A 98 9.45 -9.23 -3.08
C ASP A 98 8.76 -8.13 -2.26
N GLY A 99 8.46 -8.45 -0.99
CA GLY A 99 7.80 -7.53 -0.06
C GLY A 99 6.30 -7.27 -0.33
N ILE A 100 5.76 -7.73 -1.47
CA ILE A 100 4.34 -7.59 -1.84
C ILE A 100 3.64 -8.95 -1.75
N SER A 101 4.23 -9.98 -2.35
CA SER A 101 3.65 -11.32 -2.39
C SER A 101 3.77 -12.02 -1.04
N GLY A 102 2.71 -12.73 -0.65
CA GLY A 102 2.71 -13.57 0.54
C GLY A 102 1.73 -14.74 0.43
N ALA A 103 1.80 -15.67 1.37
CA ALA A 103 0.89 -16.81 1.43
C ALA A 103 -0.55 -16.37 1.76
N THR A 104 -1.53 -17.12 1.25
CA THR A 104 -2.94 -17.01 1.66
C THR A 104 -3.08 -17.09 3.19
N ARG A 105 -4.18 -16.55 3.73
CA ARG A 105 -4.48 -16.54 5.17
C ARG A 105 -5.70 -17.40 5.49
N ALA A 106 -5.73 -17.99 6.69
CA ALA A 106 -6.88 -18.77 7.16
C ALA A 106 -8.01 -17.82 7.63
N PRO A 107 -9.24 -18.31 7.87
CA PRO A 107 -10.26 -17.52 8.56
C PRO A 107 -9.74 -16.88 9.85
N GLY A 108 -10.15 -15.65 10.11
CA GLY A 108 -9.73 -14.88 11.28
C GLY A 108 -9.38 -13.43 10.94
N THR A 109 -8.99 -12.69 11.96
CA THR A 109 -8.55 -11.29 11.83
C THR A 109 -7.03 -11.24 11.68
N HIS A 110 -6.58 -10.52 10.64
CA HIS A 110 -5.17 -10.39 10.28
C HIS A 110 -4.78 -8.92 10.26
N LYS A 111 -3.68 -8.58 10.92
CA LYS A 111 -3.06 -7.25 10.84
C LYS A 111 -1.87 -7.32 9.89
N LEU A 112 -1.85 -6.43 8.91
CA LEU A 112 -0.75 -6.22 7.97
C LEU A 112 -0.20 -4.81 8.18
N SER A 113 1.12 -4.69 8.34
CA SER A 113 1.79 -3.42 8.59
C SER A 113 2.75 -3.10 7.45
N PHE A 114 2.67 -1.88 6.91
CA PHE A 114 3.41 -1.45 5.73
C PHE A 114 4.19 -0.17 5.99
N ALA A 115 5.48 -0.16 5.66
CA ALA A 115 6.25 1.07 5.58
C ALA A 115 5.90 1.78 4.25
N VAL A 116 5.12 2.86 4.32
CA VAL A 116 4.62 3.56 3.12
C VAL A 116 5.44 4.80 2.74
N GLY A 117 6.47 5.12 3.52
CA GLY A 117 7.25 6.35 3.36
C GLY A 117 6.45 7.56 3.86
N THR A 118 6.64 8.73 3.25
CA THR A 118 5.84 9.92 3.57
C THR A 118 4.72 10.08 2.55
N LEU A 119 3.46 9.90 2.97
CA LEU A 119 2.30 10.21 2.16
C LEU A 119 2.00 11.72 2.24
N ALA A 120 1.84 12.36 1.09
CA ALA A 120 1.37 13.74 1.04
C ALA A 120 -0.03 13.85 1.65
N PRO A 121 -0.37 14.94 2.36
CA PRO A 121 -1.72 15.15 2.86
C PRO A 121 -2.78 15.03 1.75
N GLY A 122 -3.95 14.51 2.09
CA GLY A 122 -5.06 14.39 1.15
C GLY A 122 -5.95 13.17 1.36
N LYS A 123 -6.88 12.97 0.42
CA LYS A 123 -7.81 11.84 0.42
C LYS A 123 -7.18 10.63 -0.26
N TYR A 124 -7.11 9.53 0.46
CA TYR A 124 -6.67 8.23 -0.03
C TYR A 124 -7.79 7.21 0.13
N THR A 125 -7.70 6.12 -0.60
CA THR A 125 -8.52 4.92 -0.38
C THR A 125 -7.61 3.73 -0.21
N VAL A 126 -7.75 3.03 0.91
CA VAL A 126 -7.16 1.70 1.08
C VAL A 126 -8.20 0.71 0.58
N ALA A 127 -7.89 0.01 -0.50
CA ALA A 127 -8.75 -1.01 -1.07
C ALA A 127 -8.23 -2.39 -0.71
N VAL A 128 -9.15 -3.25 -0.28
CA VAL A 128 -8.90 -4.64 0.06
C VAL A 128 -9.86 -5.47 -0.77
N GLU A 129 -9.34 -6.36 -1.62
CA GLU A 129 -10.15 -7.27 -2.43
C GLU A 129 -9.81 -8.70 -2.06
N ALA A 130 -10.84 -9.51 -1.82
CA ALA A 130 -10.73 -10.95 -1.61
C ALA A 130 -11.46 -11.68 -2.73
N ALA A 131 -10.84 -12.73 -3.27
CA ALA A 131 -11.45 -13.62 -4.26
C ALA A 131 -11.08 -15.08 -3.98
N ARG A 132 -12.02 -16.00 -4.14
CA ARG A 132 -11.76 -17.45 -4.04
C ARG A 132 -11.66 -18.08 -5.43
N GLU A 133 -10.87 -19.15 -5.51
CA GLU A 133 -10.83 -20.00 -6.70
C GLU A 133 -12.25 -20.49 -7.01
N ASN A 134 -12.80 -20.14 -8.18
CA ASN A 134 -14.18 -20.46 -8.57
C ASN A 134 -15.29 -19.96 -7.62
N GLY A 135 -14.99 -19.03 -6.71
CA GLY A 135 -15.90 -18.63 -5.65
C GLY A 135 -16.35 -17.17 -5.71
N GLY A 136 -16.68 -16.63 -4.52
CA GLY A 136 -17.05 -15.24 -4.37
C GLY A 136 -15.87 -14.30 -4.57
N ARG A 137 -16.20 -13.05 -4.89
CA ARG A 137 -15.27 -11.92 -4.83
C ARG A 137 -15.91 -10.77 -4.09
N GLU A 138 -15.11 -10.02 -3.37
CA GLU A 138 -15.54 -8.81 -2.70
C GLU A 138 -14.41 -7.80 -2.64
N VAL A 139 -14.74 -6.53 -2.86
CA VAL A 139 -13.83 -5.40 -2.64
C VAL A 139 -14.42 -4.48 -1.59
N VAL A 140 -13.64 -4.20 -0.55
CA VAL A 140 -13.92 -3.22 0.48
C VAL A 140 -13.00 -2.03 0.28
N ARG A 141 -13.59 -0.83 0.22
CA ARG A 141 -12.86 0.43 0.08
C ARG A 141 -12.96 1.22 1.38
N VAL A 142 -11.82 1.49 1.99
CA VAL A 142 -11.69 2.25 3.23
C VAL A 142 -11.18 3.65 2.91
N PRO A 143 -12.02 4.70 3.05
CA PRO A 143 -11.57 6.08 2.92
C PRO A 143 -10.56 6.42 4.02
N LEU A 144 -9.44 7.01 3.64
CA LEU A 144 -8.35 7.40 4.54
C LEU A 144 -7.95 8.86 4.27
N ASN A 145 -8.30 9.75 5.19
CA ASN A 145 -7.86 11.14 5.13
C ASN A 145 -6.49 11.28 5.80
N VAL A 146 -5.46 11.53 5.00
CA VAL A 146 -4.07 11.67 5.46
C VAL A 146 -3.80 13.11 5.87
N THR A 147 -3.36 13.28 7.12
CA THR A 147 -2.99 14.57 7.72
C THR A 147 -1.60 14.48 8.37
N ALA A 148 -1.09 15.59 8.92
CA ALA A 148 0.17 15.59 9.65
C ALA A 148 0.19 14.67 10.88
N ALA A 149 -0.99 14.41 11.48
CA ALA A 149 -1.19 13.52 12.62
C ALA A 149 -1.43 12.05 12.21
N GLY A 150 -1.35 11.73 10.92
CA GLY A 150 -1.70 10.41 10.38
C GLY A 150 -3.12 10.38 9.80
N GLY A 151 -3.75 9.21 9.83
CA GLY A 151 -5.10 9.01 9.30
C GLY A 151 -5.71 7.71 9.79
N LYS A 152 -7.04 7.63 9.85
CA LYS A 152 -7.75 6.39 10.19
C LYS A 152 -9.03 6.26 9.37
N GLY A 153 -9.42 5.03 9.07
CA GLY A 153 -10.66 4.70 8.39
C GLY A 153 -11.05 3.25 8.63
N SER A 154 -12.33 2.95 8.43
CA SER A 154 -12.86 1.59 8.49
C SER A 154 -14.04 1.41 7.55
N ALA A 155 -14.21 0.18 7.07
CA ALA A 155 -15.36 -0.27 6.30
C ALA A 155 -15.57 -1.77 6.57
N THR A 156 -16.74 -2.30 6.17
CA THR A 156 -17.09 -3.70 6.42
C THR A 156 -17.57 -4.34 5.13
N GLY A 157 -17.03 -5.50 4.80
CA GLY A 157 -17.58 -6.36 3.77
C GLY A 157 -18.77 -7.16 4.27
N GLN A 158 -19.38 -7.91 3.36
CA GLN A 158 -20.62 -8.65 3.54
C GLN A 158 -20.41 -10.15 3.42
N PHE A 159 -19.44 -10.60 2.62
CA PHE A 159 -19.32 -12.02 2.23
C PHE A 159 -17.89 -12.55 2.38
N GLU A 160 -16.94 -12.07 1.57
CA GLU A 160 -15.56 -12.55 1.56
C GLU A 160 -14.67 -11.77 2.53
N LEU A 161 -15.09 -10.56 2.90
CA LEU A 161 -14.43 -9.70 3.87
C LEU A 161 -15.40 -9.33 5.00
N GLY A 162 -14.90 -9.32 6.22
CA GLY A 162 -15.59 -8.77 7.39
C GLY A 162 -15.18 -7.32 7.63
N ALA A 163 -14.93 -6.97 8.89
CA ALA A 163 -14.39 -5.66 9.25
C ALA A 163 -13.00 -5.44 8.66
N VAL A 164 -12.81 -4.27 8.05
CA VAL A 164 -11.54 -3.77 7.52
C VAL A 164 -11.27 -2.39 8.11
N SER A 165 -10.09 -2.18 8.67
CA SER A 165 -9.66 -0.87 9.18
C SER A 165 -8.25 -0.55 8.72
N ALA A 166 -8.02 0.72 8.43
CA ALA A 166 -6.72 1.25 8.07
C ALA A 166 -6.33 2.36 9.06
N VAL A 167 -5.12 2.29 9.58
CA VAL A 167 -4.53 3.29 10.48
C VAL A 167 -3.16 3.66 9.96
N LEU A 168 -2.98 4.93 9.60
CA LEU A 168 -1.70 5.51 9.24
C LEU A 168 -1.14 6.21 10.48
N ALA A 169 -0.03 5.68 10.99
CA ALA A 169 0.76 6.25 12.08
C ALA A 169 2.08 6.82 11.55
N ARG A 170 2.71 7.66 12.36
CA ARG A 170 4.01 8.27 12.08
C ARG A 170 5.10 7.65 12.95
#